data_AF-A0A2P4RK17-F1
#
_entry.id   AF-A0A2P4RK17-F1
#
_cell.length_a   1.000
_cell.length_b   1.000
_cell.length_c   1.000
_cell.angle_alpha   90.00
_cell.angle_beta   90.00
_cell.angle_gamma   90.00
#
_symmetry.space_group_name_H-M   'P 1'
#
loop_
_entity.id
_entity.type
_entity.pdbx_description
1 polymer ?
#
loop_
_entity_poly.entity_id
_entity_poly.type
_entity_poly.pdbx_seq_one_letter_code
_entity_poly.pdbx_strand_id
1 'polypeptide(L)' 'MHATQSSAQARPWWREPWPWLLMAGPFVAMIGCGVTIWLAISHPDVAIHDNVVRHGLVVEKTTVTPTHGIHAEAR' A
#
# COMPACT_ATOMS: atom_id res chain seq x y z
N MET A 1 19.41 40.66 46.52
CA MET A 1 20.41 40.96 45.47
C MET A 1 20.11 40.02 44.33
N HIS A 2 19.61 40.54 43.21
CA HIS A 2 19.17 39.73 42.07
C HIS A 2 20.39 39.06 41.43
N ALA A 3 20.37 37.73 41.34
CA ALA A 3 21.36 36.98 40.59
C ALA A 3 21.24 37.40 39.11
N THR A 4 22.35 37.87 38.55
CA THR A 4 22.52 38.20 37.15
C THR A 4 22.21 36.97 36.30
N GLN A 5 21.03 36.95 35.70
CA GLN A 5 20.67 35.98 34.68
C GLN A 5 21.50 36.31 33.43
N SER A 6 22.62 35.63 33.27
CA SER A 6 23.47 35.70 32.07
C SER A 6 22.63 35.21 30.90
N SER A 7 22.04 36.14 30.16
CA SER A 7 21.44 35.91 28.85
C SER A 7 22.56 35.61 27.87
N ALA A 8 23.14 34.42 27.98
CA ALA A 8 24.03 33.87 26.98
C ALA A 8 23.28 33.96 25.65
N GLN A 9 23.84 34.75 24.73
CA GLN A 9 23.27 35.04 23.44
C GLN A 9 23.09 33.71 22.70
N ALA A 10 21.89 33.14 22.82
CA ALA A 10 21.58 31.80 22.37
C ALA A 10 21.85 31.78 20.87
N ARG A 11 22.89 31.04 20.47
CA ARG A 11 23.18 30.84 19.06
C ARG A 11 21.90 30.34 18.39
N PRO A 12 21.56 30.84 17.20
CA PRO A 12 20.30 30.49 16.57
C PRO A 12 20.28 28.98 16.30
N TRP A 13 19.37 28.27 16.96
CA TRP A 13 19.27 26.82 16.99
C TRP A 13 19.13 26.18 15.60
N TRP A 14 18.63 26.93 14.62
CA TRP A 14 18.54 26.52 13.21
C TRP A 14 19.89 26.45 12.48
N ARG A 15 21.00 26.89 13.08
CA ARG A 15 22.35 26.77 12.50
C ARG A 15 23.02 25.43 12.80
N GLU A 16 22.59 24.73 13.84
CA GLU A 16 23.11 23.39 14.12
C GLU A 16 22.40 22.34 13.23
N PRO A 17 23.10 21.28 12.77
CA PRO A 17 22.52 20.27 11.87
C PRO A 17 21.53 19.32 12.56
N TRP A 18 21.53 19.25 13.90
CA TRP A 18 20.71 18.33 14.69
C TRP A 18 19.20 18.52 14.53
N PRO A 19 18.64 19.75 14.57
CA PRO A 19 17.21 19.97 14.37
C PRO A 19 16.75 19.64 12.95
N TRP A 20 17.60 19.86 11.95
CA TRP A 20 17.31 19.48 10.56
C TRP A 20 17.21 17.97 10.39
N LEU A 21 18.09 17.20 11.05
CA LEU A 21 18.04 15.73 11.02
C LEU A 21 16.76 15.18 11.70
N LEU A 22 16.32 15.80 12.81
CA LEU A 22 15.05 15.45 13.46
C LEU A 22 13.84 15.78 12.57
N MET A 23 13.85 16.93 11.90
CA MET A 23 12.75 17.35 11.00
C MET A 23 12.73 16.58 9.67
N ALA A 24 13.86 16.00 9.26
CA ALA A 24 13.97 15.24 8.02
C ALA A 24 13.04 14.01 7.98
N GLY A 25 12.84 13.31 9.11
CA GLY A 25 11.96 12.12 9.15
C GLY A 25 10.51 12.44 8.73
N PRO A 26 9.82 13.36 9.41
CA PRO A 26 8.46 13.78 9.04
C PRO A 26 8.39 14.41 7.64
N PHE A 27 9.41 15.19 7.26
CA PHE A 27 9.46 15.85 5.96
C PHE A 27 9.57 14.84 4.81
N VAL A 28 10.43 13.83 4.95
CA VAL A 28 10.55 12.72 3.99
C VAL A 28 9.27 11.91 3.93
N ALA A 29 8.59 11.66 5.06
CA ALA A 29 7.31 10.96 5.08
C ALA A 29 6.21 11.72 4.31
N MET A 30 6.10 13.04 4.50
CA MET A 30 5.18 13.90 3.75
C MET A 30 5.47 13.86 2.25
N ILE A 31 6.74 13.96 1.84
CA ILE A 31 7.14 13.87 0.44
C ILE A 31 6.83 12.49 -0.14
N GLY A 32 7.21 11.41 0.55
CA GLY A 32 6.96 10.04 0.10
C GLY A 32 5.47 9.75 -0.08
N CYS A 33 4.63 10.23 0.84
CA CYS A 33 3.18 10.14 0.73
C CYS A 33 2.66 10.92 -0.50
N GLY A 34 3.10 12.17 -0.66
CA GLY A 34 2.71 13.00 -1.80
C GLY A 34 3.11 12.39 -3.15
N VAL A 35 4.34 11.87 -3.25
CA VAL A 35 4.84 11.20 -4.45
C VAL A 35 4.03 9.94 -4.74
N THR A 36 3.70 9.12 -3.73
CA THR A 36 2.90 7.90 -3.91
C THR A 36 1.51 8.23 -4.46
N ILE A 37 0.83 9.23 -3.88
CA ILE A 37 -0.49 9.68 -4.34
C ILE A 37 -0.39 10.25 -5.75
N TRP A 38 0.63 11.07 -6.02
CA TRP A 38 0.86 11.64 -7.35
C TRP A 38 1.10 10.56 -8.40
N LEU A 39 1.88 9.53 -8.06
CA LEU A 39 2.14 8.38 -8.93
C LEU A 39 0.86 7.61 -9.21
N ALA A 40 0.04 7.34 -8.18
CA ALA A 40 -1.22 6.63 -8.30
C ALA A 40 -2.25 7.36 -9.17
N ILE A 41 -2.27 8.70 -9.12
CA ILE A 41 -3.16 9.52 -9.97
C ILE A 41 -2.61 9.62 -11.40
N SER A 42 -1.29 9.78 -11.55
CA SER A 42 -0.66 10.00 -12.86
C SER A 42 -0.52 8.72 -13.67
N HIS A 43 -0.32 7.59 -13.00
CA HIS A 43 -0.26 6.26 -13.59
C HIS A 43 -1.36 5.43 -12.93
N PRO A 44 -2.63 5.59 -13.37
CA PRO A 44 -3.63 4.58 -13.03
C PRO A 44 -3.07 3.25 -13.54
N ASP A 45 -2.68 2.39 -12.61
CA ASP A 45 -2.29 1.01 -12.89
C ASP A 45 -3.35 0.49 -13.87
N VAL A 46 -2.91 0.21 -15.10
CA VAL A 46 -3.80 -0.22 -16.19
C VAL A 46 -4.65 -1.30 -15.57
N ALA A 47 -5.95 -1.03 -15.42
CA ALA A 47 -6.89 -1.93 -14.77
C ALA A 47 -6.56 -3.33 -15.28
N ILE A 48 -6.01 -4.20 -14.41
CA ILE A 48 -5.77 -5.59 -14.76
C ILE A 48 -7.10 -6.03 -15.31
N HIS A 49 -7.08 -6.31 -16.61
CA HIS A 49 -8.24 -6.44 -17.46
C HIS A 49 -9.40 -7.04 -16.66
N ASP A 50 -10.56 -6.39 -16.71
CA ASP A 50 -11.83 -6.85 -16.14
C ASP A 50 -12.25 -8.27 -16.61
N ASN A 51 -11.38 -8.99 -17.32
CA ASN A 51 -11.48 -10.39 -17.68
C ASN A 51 -10.88 -11.37 -16.66
N VAL A 52 -10.18 -10.92 -15.60
CA VAL A 52 -9.97 -11.76 -14.42
C VAL A 52 -11.24 -11.74 -13.60
N VAL A 53 -12.29 -12.35 -14.18
CA VAL A 53 -13.37 -12.92 -13.41
C VAL A 53 -12.69 -13.77 -12.36
N ARG A 54 -12.75 -13.33 -11.11
CA ARG A 54 -12.43 -14.17 -9.97
C ARG A 54 -13.46 -15.29 -9.98
N HIS A 55 -13.19 -16.34 -10.74
CA HIS A 55 -13.74 -17.66 -10.50
C HIS A 55 -13.20 -18.08 -9.13
N GLY A 56 -13.83 -17.56 -8.08
CA GLY A 56 -13.51 -17.89 -6.72
C GLY A 56 -13.69 -19.39 -6.55
N LEU A 57 -12.59 -20.10 -6.31
CA LEU A 57 -12.57 -21.36 -5.56
C LEU A 57 -13.61 -22.43 -5.96
N VAL A 58 -13.99 -22.55 -7.24
CA VAL A 58 -14.77 -23.70 -7.70
C VAL A 58 -14.03 -24.36 -8.85
N VAL A 59 -13.09 -25.23 -8.49
CA VAL A 59 -12.76 -26.38 -9.34
C VAL A 59 -13.89 -27.37 -9.13
N GLU A 60 -14.97 -27.22 -9.90
CA GLU A 60 -15.94 -28.30 -10.06
C GLU A 60 -15.22 -29.40 -10.82
N LYS A 61 -14.63 -30.34 -10.05
CA LYS A 61 -14.29 -31.64 -10.59
C LYS A 61 -15.58 -32.17 -11.20
N THR A 62 -15.63 -32.23 -12.53
CA THR A 62 -16.67 -32.99 -13.21
C THR A 62 -16.49 -34.42 -12.72
N THR A 63 -17.25 -34.80 -11.70
CA THR A 63 -17.59 -36.19 -11.49
C THR A 63 -18.31 -36.57 -12.77
N VAL A 64 -17.56 -37.15 -13.71
CA VAL A 64 -18.14 -37.94 -14.78
C VAL A 64 -18.77 -39.12 -14.04
N THR A 65 -19.99 -38.91 -13.58
CA THR A 65 -20.98 -39.94 -13.36
C THR A 65 -21.64 -40.09 -14.73
N PRO A 66 -21.21 -41.06 -15.57
CA PRO A 66 -22.03 -41.44 -16.70
C PRO A 66 -23.19 -42.26 -16.12
N THR A 67 -24.18 -41.58 -15.57
CA THR A 67 -25.50 -42.18 -15.33
C THR A 67 -26.40 -41.74 -16.46
N HIS A 68 -26.32 -42.45 -17.58
CA HIS A 68 -27.50 -42.68 -18.42
C HIS A 68 -27.29 -43.86 -19.35
N GLY A 69 -28.12 -44.89 -19.19
CA GLY A 69 -28.12 -46.06 -20.06
C GLY A 69 -28.75 -47.30 -19.43
N ILE A 70 -29.86 -47.11 -18.72
CA ILE A 70 -30.76 -48.21 -18.36
C ILE A 70 -31.45 -48.75 -19.64
N HIS A 71 -31.64 -50.07 -19.72
CA HIS A 71 -32.57 -50.80 -20.61
C HIS A 71 -32.36 -50.81 -22.14
N ALA A 72 -31.84 -51.94 -22.64
CA ALA A 72 -32.30 -52.65 -23.84
C ALA A 72 -31.95 -54.14 -23.63
N GLU A 73 -32.78 -54.88 -22.91
CA GLU A 73 -33.88 -55.71 -23.43
C GLU A 73 -33.46 -56.75 -24.48
N ALA A 74 -33.88 -57.98 -24.19
CA ALA A 74 -33.67 -59.23 -24.88
C ALA A 74 -33.81 -59.19 -26.42
N ARG A 75 -32.84 -59.80 -27.11
CA ARG A 75 -33.09 -60.74 -28.22
C ARG A 75 -31.84 -61.59 -28.49
#